data_AF-A0AAQ3MDV8-F1
#
_entry.id   AF-A0AAQ3MDV8-F1
#
_cell.length_a   1.000
_cell.length_b   1.000
_cell.length_c   1.000
_cell.angle_alpha   90.00
_cell.angle_beta   90.00
_cell.angle_gamma   90.00
#
_symmetry.space_group_name_H-M   'P 1'
#
loop_
_entity.id
_entity.type
_entity.pdbx_description
1 polymer ?
#
loop_
_entity_poly.entity_id
_entity_poly.type
_entity_poly.pdbx_seq_one_letter_code
_entity_poly.pdbx_strand_id
1 'polypeptide(L)'
;MSDSLRLRYLQYLAQRKEEQGEDEKGFTLVELLVVIIIVGILAAVALPNLLAQTDKAYASEGKSAVGAALRTLSAATLDPNYVTNASCTQLGIGSSAGNFDLTCGNASQVTAAGSGKAASINVTGTIGTDGKFTVIATKGSATL
;
A
#
# COMPACT_ATOMS: atom_id res chain seq x y z
N MET A 1 57.55 54.77 16.57
CA MET A 1 57.18 54.25 15.22
C MET A 1 56.62 52.82 15.26
N SER A 2 56.99 51.99 16.25
CA SER A 2 56.57 50.58 16.38
C SER A 2 55.18 50.36 16.99
N ASP A 3 54.70 51.24 17.88
CA ASP A 3 53.41 51.07 18.56
C ASP A 3 52.19 51.34 17.67
N SER A 4 52.32 52.24 16.70
CA SER A 4 51.28 52.52 15.71
C SER A 4 51.00 51.34 14.78
N LEU A 5 51.99 50.47 14.56
CA LEU A 5 51.84 49.27 13.73
C LEU A 5 51.03 48.19 14.47
N ARG A 6 51.26 48.05 15.78
CA ARG A 6 50.49 47.15 16.64
C ARG A 6 49.04 47.61 16.76
N LEU A 7 48.77 48.91 16.93
CA LEU A 7 47.39 49.41 16.95
C LEU A 7 46.68 49.16 15.62
N ARG A 8 47.34 49.38 14.49
CA ARG A 8 46.74 49.15 13.16
C ARG A 8 46.49 47.66 12.89
N TYR A 9 47.37 46.79 13.41
CA TYR A 9 47.20 45.34 13.35
C TYR A 9 46.04 44.87 14.25
N LEU A 10 45.92 45.42 15.46
CA LEU A 10 44.80 45.13 16.36
C LEU A 10 43.47 45.61 15.79
N GLN A 11 43.46 46.76 15.12
CA GLN A 11 42.29 47.30 14.44
C GLN A 11 41.88 46.43 13.25
N TYR A 12 42.85 45.90 12.50
CA TYR A 12 42.61 44.93 11.42
C TYR A 12 42.01 43.61 11.94
N LEU A 13 42.47 43.12 13.09
CA LEU A 13 41.90 41.91 13.71
C LEU A 13 40.52 42.15 14.31
N ALA A 14 40.27 43.32 14.90
CA ALA A 14 38.95 43.70 15.41
C ALA A 14 37.93 43.82 14.26
N GLN A 15 38.32 44.46 13.16
CA GLN A 15 37.47 44.61 11.97
C GLN A 15 37.17 43.25 11.29
N ARG A 16 38.15 42.34 11.26
CA ARG A 16 37.93 40.97 10.75
C ARG A 16 37.10 40.08 11.66
N LYS A 17 37.03 40.38 12.96
CA LYS A 17 36.19 39.62 13.90
C LYS A 17 34.70 39.94 13.75
N GLU A 18 34.37 41.16 13.31
CA GLU A 18 32.99 41.55 12.99
C GLU A 18 32.51 40.89 11.68
N GLU A 19 33.38 40.72 10.68
CA GLU A 19 33.03 40.07 9.40
C GLU A 19 32.87 38.53 9.48
N GLN A 20 33.32 37.86 10.54
CA GLN A 20 33.32 36.39 10.63
C GLN A 20 32.22 35.80 11.55
N GLY A 21 31.34 36.63 12.11
CA GLY A 21 30.36 36.20 13.13
C GLY A 21 28.94 35.91 12.65
N GLU A 22 28.59 36.15 11.39
CA GLU A 22 27.17 36.28 10.99
C GLU A 22 26.71 35.43 9.79
N ASP A 23 27.50 34.43 9.35
CA ASP A 23 27.16 33.61 8.17
C ASP A 23 26.84 32.13 8.48
N GLU A 24 26.66 31.76 9.74
CA GLU A 24 26.01 30.49 10.10
C GLU A 24 24.49 30.68 10.18
N LYS A 25 23.87 30.95 9.03
CA LYS A 25 22.40 30.95 8.89
C LYS A 25 21.88 29.51 9.06
N GLY A 26 21.76 29.08 10.31
CA GLY A 26 21.11 27.83 10.70
C GLY A 26 19.63 27.83 10.32
N PHE A 27 19.07 26.63 10.16
CA PHE A 27 17.65 26.41 9.86
C PHE A 27 16.79 27.07 10.94
N THR A 28 15.93 28.02 10.56
CA THR A 28 15.05 28.70 11.51
C THR A 28 13.90 27.78 11.92
N LEU A 29 13.43 27.90 13.16
CA LEU A 29 12.24 27.17 13.61
C LEU A 29 10.99 27.53 12.78
N VAL A 30 10.94 28.75 12.23
CA VAL A 30 9.86 29.22 11.37
C VAL A 30 9.89 28.53 10.00
N GLU A 31 11.06 28.30 9.42
CA GLU A 31 11.20 27.51 8.20
C GLU A 31 10.74 26.07 8.39
N LEU A 32 11.07 25.45 9.53
CA LEU A 32 10.58 24.10 9.82
C LEU A 32 9.06 24.09 10.03
N LEU A 33 8.53 25.09 10.72
CA LEU A 33 7.10 25.25 10.99
C LEU A 33 6.29 25.33 9.69
N VAL A 34 6.69 26.18 8.75
CA VAL A 34 5.91 26.34 7.51
C VAL A 34 5.95 25.07 6.66
N VAL A 35 7.07 24.34 6.66
CA VAL A 35 7.22 23.09 5.92
C VAL A 35 6.29 22.02 6.46
N ILE A 36 6.24 21.80 7.77
CA ILE A 36 5.35 20.78 8.35
C ILE A 36 3.88 21.14 8.17
N ILE A 37 3.53 22.44 8.13
CA ILE A 37 2.16 22.89 7.84
C ILE A 37 1.78 22.52 6.41
N ILE A 38 2.64 22.81 5.43
CA ILE A 38 2.36 22.50 4.03
C ILE A 38 2.29 20.98 3.81
N VAL A 39 3.26 20.22 4.33
CA VAL A 39 3.25 18.75 4.24
C VAL A 39 2.03 18.16 4.95
N GLY A 40 1.61 18.74 6.07
CA GLY A 40 0.40 18.34 6.80
C GLY A 40 -0.87 18.49 5.95
N ILE A 41 -1.03 19.61 5.25
CA ILE A 41 -2.19 19.85 4.36
C ILE A 41 -2.18 18.86 3.19
N LEU A 42 -1.02 18.67 2.55
CA LEU A 42 -0.89 17.73 1.42
C LEU A 42 -1.17 16.29 1.86
N ALA A 43 -0.62 15.86 3.00
CA ALA A 43 -0.82 14.52 3.55
C ALA A 43 -2.30 14.27 3.89
N ALA A 44 -3.00 15.26 4.45
CA ALA A 44 -4.42 15.13 4.80
C ALA A 44 -5.31 14.80 3.58
N VAL A 45 -5.01 15.37 2.41
CA VAL A 45 -5.78 15.11 1.18
C VAL A 45 -5.28 13.87 0.43
N ALA A 46 -3.96 13.66 0.39
CA ALA A 46 -3.37 12.57 -0.40
C ALA A 46 -3.54 11.19 0.24
N LEU A 47 -3.43 11.10 1.57
CA LEU A 47 -3.47 9.83 2.30
C LEU A 47 -4.78 9.04 2.11
N PRO A 48 -5.99 9.62 2.24
CA PRO A 48 -7.23 8.85 2.05
C PRO A 48 -7.36 8.29 0.63
N ASN A 49 -6.93 9.06 -0.39
CA ASN A 49 -6.94 8.60 -1.77
C ASN A 49 -5.93 7.47 -1.99
N LEU A 50 -4.73 7.58 -1.41
CA LEU A 50 -3.71 6.53 -1.48
C LEU A 50 -4.23 5.21 -0.88
N LEU A 51 -4.85 5.26 0.31
CA LEU A 51 -5.40 4.08 0.96
C LEU A 51 -6.50 3.41 0.10
N ALA A 52 -7.42 4.19 -0.46
CA ALA A 52 -8.46 3.67 -1.35
C ALA A 52 -7.87 3.05 -2.64
N GLN A 53 -6.81 3.62 -3.20
CA GLN A 53 -6.11 3.04 -4.35
C GLN A 53 -5.42 1.72 -4.00
N THR A 54 -4.80 1.63 -2.82
CA THR A 54 -4.20 0.37 -2.36
C THR A 54 -5.24 -0.72 -2.17
N ASP A 55 -6.41 -0.41 -1.60
CA ASP A 55 -7.50 -1.37 -1.45
C ASP A 55 -8.01 -1.89 -2.81
N LYS A 56 -8.14 -0.98 -3.80
CA LYS A 56 -8.53 -1.36 -5.17
C LYS A 56 -7.49 -2.23 -5.86
N ALA A 57 -6.21 -1.95 -5.64
CA ALA A 57 -5.12 -2.77 -6.16
C ALA A 57 -5.19 -4.19 -5.58
N TYR A 58 -5.36 -4.33 -4.27
CA TYR A 58 -5.55 -5.64 -3.62
C TYR A 58 -6.83 -6.33 -4.10
N ALA A 59 -7.94 -5.61 -4.23
CA ALA A 59 -9.17 -6.17 -4.78
C ALA A 59 -8.98 -6.71 -6.21
N SER A 60 -8.18 -6.04 -7.04
CA SER A 60 -7.85 -6.51 -8.39
C SER A 60 -6.96 -7.75 -8.37
N GLU A 61 -5.97 -7.80 -7.47
CA GLU A 61 -5.13 -8.98 -7.26
C GLU A 61 -5.97 -10.19 -6.85
N GLY A 62 -6.83 -10.04 -5.84
CA GLY A 62 -7.73 -11.10 -5.37
C GLY A 62 -8.72 -11.53 -6.46
N LYS A 63 -9.28 -10.60 -7.25
CA LYS A 63 -10.15 -10.90 -8.40
C LYS A 63 -9.42 -11.76 -9.45
N SER A 64 -8.15 -11.48 -9.70
CA SER A 64 -7.32 -12.29 -10.62
C SER A 64 -7.12 -13.70 -10.09
N ALA A 65 -6.73 -13.83 -8.82
CA ALA A 65 -6.52 -15.12 -8.16
C ALA A 65 -7.79 -15.98 -8.15
N VAL A 66 -8.92 -15.40 -7.74
CA VAL A 66 -10.22 -16.07 -7.73
C VAL A 66 -10.68 -16.40 -9.16
N GLY A 67 -10.47 -15.52 -10.13
CA GLY A 67 -10.81 -15.78 -11.53
C GLY A 67 -10.02 -16.95 -12.13
N ALA A 68 -8.75 -17.10 -11.77
CA ALA A 68 -7.96 -18.28 -12.13
C ALA A 68 -8.50 -19.55 -11.45
N ALA A 69 -8.73 -19.49 -10.14
CA ALA A 69 -9.27 -20.60 -9.37
C ALA A 69 -10.66 -21.07 -9.86
N LEU A 70 -11.55 -20.13 -10.22
CA LEU A 70 -12.86 -20.44 -10.77
C LEU A 70 -12.78 -21.18 -12.11
N ARG A 71 -11.82 -20.86 -12.97
CA ARG A 71 -11.59 -21.59 -14.22
C ARG A 71 -11.19 -23.03 -13.94
N THR A 72 -10.25 -23.23 -13.02
CA THR A 72 -9.85 -24.59 -12.59
C THR A 72 -11.02 -25.35 -11.98
N LEU A 73 -11.81 -24.70 -11.12
CA LEU A 73 -13.01 -25.29 -10.52
C LEU A 73 -14.02 -25.69 -11.60
N SER A 74 -14.30 -24.83 -12.58
CA SER A 74 -15.23 -25.15 -13.68
C SER A 74 -14.75 -26.33 -14.53
N ALA A 75 -13.44 -26.43 -14.77
CA ALA A 75 -12.87 -27.60 -15.45
C ALA A 75 -13.01 -28.86 -14.58
N ALA A 76 -12.76 -28.76 -13.28
CA ALA A 76 -12.87 -29.88 -12.35
C ALA A 76 -14.31 -30.41 -12.26
N THR A 77 -15.33 -29.54 -12.33
CA THR A 77 -16.75 -29.99 -12.32
C THR A 77 -17.17 -30.80 -13.54
N LEU A 78 -16.37 -30.78 -14.62
CA LEU A 78 -16.60 -31.61 -15.81
C LEU A 78 -16.01 -33.03 -15.65
N ASP A 79 -15.17 -33.27 -14.64
CA ASP A 79 -14.59 -34.57 -14.37
C ASP A 79 -15.63 -35.51 -13.74
N PRO A 80 -15.80 -36.75 -14.23
CA PRO A 80 -16.74 -37.70 -13.64
C PRO A 80 -16.40 -38.11 -12.19
N ASN A 81 -15.15 -37.90 -11.74
CA ASN A 81 -14.71 -38.18 -10.37
C ASN A 81 -14.78 -36.94 -9.46
N TYR A 82 -15.41 -35.86 -9.93
CA TYR A 82 -15.55 -34.65 -9.15
C TYR A 82 -16.26 -34.90 -7.81
N VAL A 83 -15.63 -34.45 -6.72
CA VAL A 83 -16.18 -34.54 -5.37
C VAL A 83 -16.86 -33.22 -5.02
N THR A 84 -18.15 -33.29 -4.70
CA THR A 84 -18.88 -32.14 -4.16
C THR A 84 -18.23 -31.71 -2.84
N ASN A 85 -17.74 -30.46 -2.77
CA ASN A 85 -16.99 -29.87 -1.65
C ASN A 85 -15.51 -30.28 -1.56
N ALA A 86 -14.88 -30.54 -2.70
CA ALA A 86 -13.42 -30.64 -2.76
C ALA A 86 -12.75 -29.34 -2.28
N SER A 87 -11.74 -29.49 -1.41
CA SER A 87 -10.89 -28.38 -0.99
C SER A 87 -10.09 -27.82 -2.17
N CYS A 88 -9.58 -26.60 -2.05
CA CYS A 88 -8.79 -26.00 -3.14
C CYS A 88 -7.62 -26.89 -3.56
N THR A 89 -6.92 -27.50 -2.60
CA THR A 89 -5.77 -28.37 -2.88
C THR A 89 -6.16 -29.66 -3.60
N GLN A 90 -7.33 -30.23 -3.31
CA GLN A 90 -7.87 -31.39 -4.04
C GLN A 90 -8.21 -31.06 -5.49
N LEU A 91 -8.53 -29.79 -5.77
CA LEU A 91 -8.80 -29.26 -7.11
C LEU A 91 -7.55 -28.77 -7.84
N GLY A 92 -6.36 -28.93 -7.24
CA GLY A 92 -5.11 -28.39 -7.79
C GLY A 92 -5.02 -26.86 -7.72
N ILE A 93 -5.89 -26.21 -6.94
CA ILE A 93 -5.87 -24.78 -6.67
C ILE A 93 -5.02 -24.57 -5.40
N GLY A 94 -3.99 -23.73 -5.50
CA GLY A 94 -3.18 -23.37 -4.32
C GLY A 94 -4.04 -22.77 -3.21
N SER A 95 -3.71 -23.05 -1.95
CA SER A 95 -4.43 -22.52 -0.77
C SER A 95 -4.13 -21.05 -0.49
N SER A 96 -3.17 -20.46 -1.19
CA SER A 96 -2.84 -19.04 -1.08
C SER A 96 -2.36 -18.50 -2.43
N ALA A 97 -2.62 -17.22 -2.70
CA ALA A 97 -2.15 -16.50 -3.87
C ALA A 97 -1.80 -15.07 -3.47
N GLY A 98 -0.50 -14.77 -3.33
CA GLY A 98 -0.03 -13.46 -2.89
C GLY A 98 -0.55 -13.14 -1.48
N ASN A 99 -1.24 -12.01 -1.34
CA ASN A 99 -1.81 -11.55 -0.07
C ASN A 99 -3.19 -12.16 0.25
N PHE A 100 -3.51 -13.33 -0.29
CA PHE A 100 -4.82 -13.96 -0.14
C PHE A 100 -4.72 -15.43 0.20
N ASP A 101 -5.55 -15.88 1.13
CA ASP A 101 -5.79 -17.29 1.43
C ASP A 101 -7.07 -17.73 0.73
N LEU A 102 -6.96 -18.80 -0.07
CA LEU A 102 -8.03 -19.32 -0.90
C LEU A 102 -8.74 -20.47 -0.18
N THR A 103 -10.06 -20.37 -0.17
CA THR A 103 -10.96 -21.39 0.35
C THR A 103 -11.99 -21.74 -0.72
N CYS A 104 -12.23 -23.03 -0.89
CA CYS A 104 -13.16 -23.56 -1.86
C CYS A 104 -14.27 -24.21 -1.05
N GLY A 105 -15.43 -23.56 -1.02
CA GLY A 105 -16.51 -23.93 -0.10
C GLY A 105 -17.52 -24.91 -0.69
N ASN A 106 -17.71 -24.88 -2.02
CA ASN A 106 -18.65 -25.70 -2.78
C ASN A 106 -18.22 -25.75 -4.26
N ALA A 107 -18.82 -26.64 -5.06
CA ALA A 107 -18.55 -26.82 -6.50
C ALA A 107 -18.72 -25.59 -7.39
N SER A 108 -19.25 -24.51 -6.82
CA SER A 108 -19.59 -23.30 -7.54
C SER A 108 -19.02 -22.06 -6.87
N GLN A 109 -18.17 -22.17 -5.84
CA GLN A 109 -17.67 -20.99 -5.13
C GLN A 109 -16.21 -21.12 -4.68
N VAL A 110 -15.44 -20.06 -4.93
CA VAL A 110 -14.10 -19.85 -4.39
C VAL A 110 -14.06 -18.49 -3.68
N THR A 111 -13.51 -18.48 -2.47
CA THR A 111 -13.35 -17.27 -1.66
C THR A 111 -11.88 -17.06 -1.36
N ALA A 112 -11.36 -15.89 -1.72
CA ALA A 112 -10.04 -15.41 -1.34
C ALA A 112 -10.19 -14.42 -0.18
N ALA A 113 -9.79 -14.81 1.01
CA ALA A 113 -9.71 -13.94 2.17
C ALA A 113 -8.36 -13.23 2.17
N GLY A 114 -8.36 -11.90 2.24
CA GLY A 114 -7.13 -11.13 2.29
C GLY A 114 -6.37 -11.41 3.59
N SER A 115 -5.04 -11.42 3.50
CA SER A 115 -4.11 -11.57 4.61
C SER A 115 -3.13 -10.40 4.64
N GLY A 116 -2.50 -10.16 5.80
CA GLY A 116 -1.55 -9.06 5.99
C GLY A 116 -2.11 -7.69 5.61
N LYS A 117 -1.50 -7.03 4.61
CA LYS A 117 -1.90 -5.69 4.14
C LYS A 117 -3.25 -5.67 3.41
N ALA A 118 -3.69 -6.82 2.91
CA ALA A 118 -4.99 -6.99 2.25
C ALA A 118 -6.09 -7.50 3.21
N ALA A 119 -5.82 -7.63 4.52
CA ALA A 119 -6.72 -8.28 5.48
C ALA A 119 -8.15 -7.72 5.56
N SER A 120 -8.37 -6.48 5.09
CA SER A 120 -9.71 -5.90 5.04
C SER A 120 -10.52 -6.29 3.80
N ILE A 121 -9.91 -6.94 2.81
CA ILE A 121 -10.46 -7.24 1.49
C ILE A 121 -10.77 -8.74 1.42
N ASN A 122 -12.01 -9.07 1.06
CA ASN A 122 -12.43 -10.42 0.70
C ASN A 122 -12.92 -10.44 -0.74
N VAL A 123 -12.56 -11.47 -1.49
CA VAL A 123 -13.03 -11.65 -2.86
C VAL A 123 -13.74 -12.99 -2.97
N THR A 124 -15.00 -12.96 -3.40
CA THR A 124 -15.80 -14.17 -3.60
C THR A 124 -16.13 -14.31 -5.07
N GLY A 125 -15.81 -15.48 -5.61
CA GLY A 125 -16.13 -15.90 -6.96
C GLY A 125 -17.21 -16.98 -6.91
N THR A 126 -18.27 -16.83 -7.70
CA THR A 126 -19.34 -17.82 -7.81
C THR A 126 -19.62 -18.17 -9.27
N ILE A 127 -19.90 -19.44 -9.54
CA ILE A 127 -20.40 -19.94 -10.83
C ILE A 127 -21.92 -20.03 -10.71
N GLY A 128 -22.63 -19.18 -11.46
CA GLY A 128 -24.08 -19.23 -11.53
C GLY A 128 -24.55 -20.50 -12.24
N THR A 129 -25.79 -20.92 -11.98
CA THR A 129 -26.43 -22.03 -12.69
C THR A 129 -26.63 -21.76 -14.19
N ASP A 130 -26.50 -20.49 -14.60
CA ASP A 130 -26.46 -20.04 -15.99
C ASP A 130 -25.06 -20.12 -16.62
N GLY A 131 -24.08 -20.69 -15.90
CA GLY A 131 -22.69 -20.82 -16.34
C GLY A 131 -21.88 -19.52 -16.26
N LYS A 132 -22.44 -18.44 -15.69
CA LYS A 132 -21.72 -17.17 -15.57
C LYS A 132 -20.82 -17.14 -14.35
N PHE A 133 -19.60 -16.64 -14.55
CA PHE A 133 -18.69 -16.32 -13.45
C PHE A 133 -18.99 -14.93 -12.89
N THR A 134 -19.27 -14.86 -11.60
CA THR A 134 -19.43 -13.60 -10.88
C THR A 134 -18.31 -13.47 -9.85
N VAL A 135 -17.53 -12.40 -9.91
CA VAL A 135 -16.43 -12.15 -8.96
C VAL A 135 -16.64 -10.80 -8.28
N ILE A 136 -16.81 -10.82 -6.97
CA ILE A 136 -17.13 -9.65 -6.17
C ILE A 136 -16.02 -9.46 -5.13
N ALA A 137 -15.50 -8.24 -5.03
CA ALA A 137 -14.60 -7.86 -3.95
C ALA A 137 -15.33 -6.96 -2.95
N THR A 138 -15.14 -7.22 -1.68
CA THR A 138 -15.76 -6.50 -0.56
C THR A 138 -14.67 -6.10 0.44
N LYS A 139 -14.76 -4.87 0.94
CA LYS A 139 -13.99 -4.40 2.09
C LYS A 139 -14.91 -4.34 3.31
N GLY A 140 -14.71 -5.21 4.30
CA GLY A 140 -15.71 -5.39 5.36
C GLY A 140 -17.10 -5.70 4.77
N SER A 141 -18.14 -4.95 5.15
CA SER A 141 -19.49 -5.07 4.56
C SER A 141 -19.74 -4.20 3.33
N ALA A 142 -18.76 -3.42 2.85
CA ALA A 142 -18.91 -2.53 1.70
C ALA A 142 -18.31 -3.13 0.42
N THR A 143 -19.02 -3.05 -0.70
CA THR A 143 -18.51 -3.49 -2.01
C THR A 143 -17.57 -2.45 -2.61
N LEU A 144 -16.49 -2.92 -3.25
CA LEU A 144 -15.43 -2.10 -3.84
C LEU A 144 -15.58 -1.87 -5.34
#